data_AF-A0A2G6WX17-F1
#
_entry.id   AF-A0A2G6WX17-F1
#
_cell.length_a   1.000
_cell.length_b   1.000
_cell.length_c   1.000
_cell.angle_alpha   90.00
_cell.angle_beta   90.00
_cell.angle_gamma   90.00
#
_symmetry.space_group_name_H-M   'P 1'
#
loop_
_entity.id
_entity.type
_entity.pdbx_description
1 polymer ?
#
loop_
_entity_poly.entity_id
_entity_poly.type
_entity_poly.pdbx_seq_one_letter_code
_entity_poly.pdbx_strand_id
1 'polypeptide(L)'
;MFDFLKKAPKEEPAGRASPDHSAFEINNAKLRTGKELRAVLYLYEDRTYIVSSTTSIAETGTPTVLDASASDDQIGLVICDKLLDAWQHDLGDIRGHKQDDWQVLKASGAKTGRQFNENSLYMVIETINSAISFTMRYRVTLEPSFHAGAILSNGVEHEQIGITVRRLVAAARALRKADIF
;
A
#
# COMPACT_ATOMS: atom_id res chain seq x y z
N MET A 1 27.79 -2.26 29.38
CA MET A 1 27.65 -0.83 29.08
C MET A 1 27.10 -0.73 27.66
N PHE A 2 25.92 -0.14 27.52
CA PHE A 2 25.06 -0.13 26.34
C PHE A 2 25.61 0.74 25.18
N ASP A 3 24.93 0.58 24.03
CA ASP A 3 24.80 1.51 22.88
C ASP A 3 25.62 1.23 21.62
N PHE A 4 25.07 0.34 20.78
CA PHE A 4 25.38 0.25 19.35
C PHE A 4 24.13 0.12 18.45
N LEU A 5 22.98 0.68 18.86
CA LEU A 5 21.90 0.98 17.92
C LEU A 5 21.98 2.44 17.51
N LYS A 6 22.97 2.77 16.68
CA LYS A 6 22.95 4.03 15.92
C LYS A 6 21.70 3.97 15.03
N LYS A 7 20.67 4.76 15.38
CA LYS A 7 19.57 5.08 14.46
C LYS A 7 20.20 5.47 13.13
N ALA A 8 19.83 4.77 12.06
CA ALA A 8 20.22 5.16 10.71
C ALA A 8 19.85 6.65 10.52
N PRO A 9 20.75 7.48 9.98
CA PRO A 9 20.45 8.88 9.74
C PRO A 9 19.20 8.95 8.85
N LYS A 10 18.28 9.84 9.24
CA LYS A 10 17.10 10.16 8.45
C LYS A 10 17.60 10.93 7.22
N GLU A 11 17.91 10.21 6.15
CA GLU A 11 18.33 10.79 4.88
C GLU A 11 17.18 11.62 4.32
N GLU A 12 17.48 12.85 3.89
CA GLU A 12 16.55 13.61 3.06
C GLU A 12 16.25 12.78 1.80
N PRO A 13 14.99 12.75 1.32
CA PRO A 13 14.67 11.99 0.12
C PRO A 13 15.49 12.55 -1.04
N ALA A 14 16.47 11.77 -1.51
CA ALA A 14 17.15 12.05 -2.75
C ALA A 14 16.08 12.26 -3.83
N GLY A 15 16.18 13.34 -4.60
CA GLY A 15 15.25 13.58 -5.72
C GLY A 15 15.18 12.34 -6.61
N ARG A 16 13.98 12.01 -7.10
CA ARG A 16 13.81 10.84 -7.97
C ARG A 16 14.69 10.96 -9.21
N ALA A 17 15.24 9.84 -9.64
CA ALA A 17 15.97 9.71 -10.89
C ALA A 17 15.09 10.01 -12.12
N SER A 18 13.78 9.79 -12.02
CA SER A 18 12.79 10.14 -13.03
C SER A 18 11.51 10.68 -12.38
N PRO A 19 10.83 11.68 -12.98
CA PRO A 19 9.54 12.15 -12.48
C PRO A 19 8.44 11.08 -12.62
N ASP A 20 8.50 10.25 -13.67
CA ASP A 20 7.37 9.39 -14.08
C ASP A 20 7.53 7.92 -13.65
N HIS A 21 8.70 7.57 -13.10
CA HIS A 21 9.05 6.20 -12.72
C HIS A 21 9.79 6.17 -11.38
N SER A 22 9.64 5.06 -10.65
CA SER A 22 10.33 4.83 -9.36
C SER A 22 11.22 3.59 -9.36
N ALA A 23 11.56 3.05 -10.54
CA ALA A 23 12.24 1.75 -10.66
C ALA A 23 13.62 1.75 -9.99
N PHE A 24 14.38 2.83 -10.16
CA PHE A 24 15.71 2.99 -9.59
C PHE A 24 15.66 3.03 -8.06
N GLU A 25 14.76 3.84 -7.51
CA GLU A 25 14.56 4.01 -6.07
C GLU A 25 14.08 2.71 -5.44
N ILE A 26 13.13 2.03 -6.06
CA ILE A 26 12.61 0.74 -5.60
C ILE A 26 13.73 -0.29 -5.56
N ASN A 27 14.50 -0.42 -6.65
CA ASN A 27 15.61 -1.38 -6.70
C ASN A 27 16.69 -1.06 -5.66
N ASN A 28 17.04 0.20 -5.47
CA ASN A 28 18.01 0.62 -4.45
C ASN A 28 17.52 0.35 -3.03
N ALA A 29 16.25 0.67 -2.73
CA ALA A 29 15.66 0.39 -1.43
C ALA A 29 15.62 -1.11 -1.14
N LYS A 30 15.29 -1.95 -2.13
CA LYS A 30 15.35 -3.41 -2.02
C LYS A 30 16.76 -3.92 -1.76
N LEU A 31 17.75 -3.44 -2.52
CA LEU A 31 19.15 -3.82 -2.34
C LEU A 31 19.67 -3.44 -0.95
N ARG A 32 19.30 -2.25 -0.47
CA ARG A 32 19.72 -1.75 0.85
C ARG A 32 19.13 -2.55 2.00
N THR A 33 17.86 -2.96 1.88
CA THR A 33 17.12 -3.65 2.95
C THR A 33 17.25 -5.17 2.87
N GLY A 34 17.61 -5.71 1.71
CA GLY A 34 17.61 -7.15 1.43
C GLY A 34 16.20 -7.77 1.46
N LYS A 35 15.15 -6.95 1.32
CA LYS A 35 13.75 -7.34 1.47
C LYS A 35 12.89 -6.80 0.34
N GLU A 36 11.74 -7.44 0.14
CA GLU A 36 10.66 -6.88 -0.67
C GLU A 36 9.96 -5.74 0.09
N LEU A 37 9.52 -4.74 -0.67
CA LEU A 37 8.81 -3.57 -0.18
C LEU A 37 7.31 -3.83 -0.26
N ARG A 38 6.57 -3.32 0.73
CA ARG A 38 5.13 -3.59 0.82
C ARG A 38 4.34 -2.35 1.23
N ALA A 39 3.23 -2.15 0.54
CA ALA A 39 2.24 -1.15 0.84
C ALA A 39 0.84 -1.79 0.81
N VAL A 40 -0.13 -1.08 1.35
CA VAL A 40 -1.54 -1.41 1.24
C VAL A 40 -2.31 -0.22 0.74
N LEU A 41 -3.33 -0.48 -0.05
CA LEU A 41 -4.28 0.52 -0.49
C LEU A 41 -5.67 0.09 -0.06
N TYR A 42 -6.41 1.01 0.56
CA TYR A 42 -7.82 0.87 0.84
C TYR A 42 -8.61 1.77 -0.11
N LEU A 43 -9.74 1.28 -0.60
CA LEU A 43 -10.77 2.14 -1.18
C LEU A 43 -11.97 2.09 -0.24
N TYR A 44 -12.18 3.19 0.50
CA TYR A 44 -13.24 3.32 1.50
C TYR A 44 -14.47 4.02 0.91
N GLU A 45 -15.64 3.40 1.08
CA GLU A 45 -16.95 3.88 0.60
C GLU A 45 -16.96 4.36 -0.87
N ASP A 46 -16.10 3.76 -1.71
CA ASP A 46 -15.92 4.11 -3.12
C ASP A 46 -15.50 5.57 -3.38
N ARG A 47 -15.05 6.29 -2.35
CA ARG A 47 -14.76 7.73 -2.40
C ARG A 47 -13.31 8.07 -2.17
N THR A 48 -12.62 7.27 -1.38
CA THR A 48 -11.31 7.67 -0.87
C THR A 48 -10.32 6.53 -0.97
N TYR A 49 -9.22 6.77 -1.67
CA TYR A 49 -8.05 5.91 -1.64
C TYR A 49 -7.20 6.27 -0.41
N ILE A 50 -6.82 5.27 0.38
CA ILE A 50 -5.95 5.44 1.54
C ILE A 50 -4.78 4.50 1.35
N VAL A 51 -3.59 5.04 1.10
CA VAL A 51 -2.37 4.28 0.81
C VAL A 51 -1.44 4.36 2.01
N SER A 52 -1.04 3.20 2.54
CA SER A 52 -0.16 3.11 3.70
C SER A 52 1.01 2.18 3.44
N SER A 53 2.16 2.54 3.98
CA SER A 53 3.33 1.69 4.05
C SER A 53 3.06 0.53 5.03
N THR A 54 3.65 -0.64 4.80
CA THR A 54 3.49 -1.77 5.73
C THR A 54 4.77 -2.59 5.88
N THR A 55 4.99 -3.13 7.06
CA THR A 55 5.98 -4.19 7.30
C THR A 55 5.25 -5.46 7.72
N SER A 56 5.22 -6.46 6.84
CA SER A 56 4.46 -7.70 7.03
C SER A 56 2.95 -7.44 7.25
N ILE A 57 2.49 -7.41 8.50
CA ILE A 57 1.06 -7.29 8.86
C ILE A 57 0.71 -5.92 9.48
N ALA A 58 1.70 -5.07 9.75
CA ALA A 58 1.51 -3.83 10.46
C ALA A 58 1.79 -2.62 9.57
N GLU A 59 0.91 -1.63 9.66
CA GLU A 59 0.99 -0.38 8.92
C GLU A 59 2.01 0.56 9.58
N THR A 60 2.81 1.22 8.74
CA THR A 60 3.87 2.14 9.15
C THR A 60 3.65 3.51 8.55
N GLY A 61 4.20 4.52 9.23
CA GLY A 61 4.18 5.90 8.75
C GLY A 61 2.79 6.54 8.80
N THR A 62 2.68 7.69 8.14
CA THR A 62 1.40 8.40 7.96
C THR A 62 0.79 7.97 6.62
N PRO A 63 -0.47 7.53 6.55
CA PRO A 63 -1.09 7.17 5.29
C PRO A 63 -1.31 8.41 4.42
N THR A 64 -1.32 8.22 3.10
CA THR A 64 -1.71 9.25 2.15
C THR A 64 -3.15 9.01 1.73
N VAL A 65 -3.95 10.07 1.75
CA VAL A 65 -5.37 10.05 1.39
C VAL A 65 -5.54 10.76 0.05
N LEU A 66 -6.19 10.09 -0.90
CA LEU A 66 -6.53 10.64 -2.22
C LEU A 66 -8.03 10.50 -2.45
N ASP A 67 -8.62 11.47 -3.16
CA ASP A 67 -9.97 11.33 -3.67
C ASP A 67 -10.04 10.22 -4.74
N ALA A 68 -11.17 9.55 -4.88
CA ALA A 68 -11.40 8.55 -5.93
C ALA A 68 -11.22 9.13 -7.34
N SER A 69 -11.35 10.45 -7.51
CA SER A 69 -11.10 11.20 -8.74
C SER A 69 -9.63 11.56 -8.98
N ALA A 70 -8.70 11.22 -8.08
CA ALA A 70 -7.27 11.47 -8.28
C ALA A 70 -6.78 10.87 -9.61
N SER A 71 -5.86 11.55 -10.29
CA SER A 71 -5.33 11.02 -11.56
C SER A 71 -4.63 9.68 -11.37
N ASP A 72 -4.55 8.88 -12.43
CA ASP A 72 -3.87 7.59 -12.39
C ASP A 72 -2.39 7.74 -12.05
N ASP A 73 -1.75 8.79 -12.56
CA ASP A 73 -0.40 9.18 -12.20
C ASP A 73 -0.23 9.41 -10.69
N GLN A 74 -1.08 10.25 -10.08
CA GLN A 74 -1.04 10.50 -8.64
C GLN A 74 -1.23 9.24 -7.79
N ILE A 75 -2.13 8.33 -8.21
CA ILE A 75 -2.34 7.05 -7.53
C ILE A 75 -1.05 6.22 -7.59
N GLY A 76 -0.45 6.10 -8.78
CA GLY A 76 0.79 5.35 -8.97
C GLY A 76 1.96 5.92 -8.18
N LEU A 77 2.14 7.23 -8.23
CA LEU A 77 3.20 7.95 -7.53
C LEU A 77 3.12 7.71 -6.02
N VAL A 78 1.93 7.87 -5.44
CA VAL A 78 1.71 7.66 -4.00
C VAL A 78 1.95 6.21 -3.59
N ILE A 79 1.58 5.23 -4.44
CA ILE A 79 1.90 3.83 -4.18
C ILE A 79 3.41 3.61 -4.13
N CYS A 80 4.15 4.14 -5.11
CA CYS A 80 5.61 4.06 -5.10
C CYS A 80 6.20 4.71 -3.85
N ASP A 81 5.67 5.85 -3.41
CA ASP A 81 6.14 6.52 -2.19
C ASP A 81 5.92 5.68 -0.94
N LYS A 82 4.77 5.01 -0.83
CA LYS A 82 4.50 4.12 0.31
C LYS A 82 5.32 2.83 0.27
N LEU A 83 5.66 2.33 -0.91
CA LEU A 83 6.63 1.24 -1.02
C LEU A 83 8.02 1.68 -0.51
N LEU A 84 8.45 2.91 -0.86
CA LEU A 84 9.74 3.46 -0.45
C LEU A 84 9.77 3.92 1.01
N ASP A 85 8.63 4.21 1.62
CA ASP A 85 8.53 4.62 3.03
C ASP A 85 8.51 3.42 3.99
N ALA A 86 8.10 2.24 3.52
CA ALA A 86 7.92 1.04 4.34
C ALA A 86 9.16 0.61 5.14
N TRP A 87 10.37 0.86 4.64
CA TRP A 87 11.61 0.48 5.32
C TRP A 87 12.17 1.56 6.26
N GLN A 88 11.64 2.78 6.21
CA GLN A 88 12.11 3.89 7.05
C GLN A 88 11.56 3.83 8.48
N HIS A 89 10.60 2.94 8.71
CA HIS A 89 9.89 2.81 9.97
C HIS A 89 10.18 1.44 10.61
N ASP A 90 11.00 1.46 11.67
CA ASP A 90 11.12 0.33 12.59
C ASP A 90 9.90 0.32 13.52
N LEU A 91 9.10 -0.75 13.46
CA LEU A 91 7.89 -0.86 14.26
C LEU A 91 8.14 -1.23 15.72
N GLY A 92 9.36 -1.63 16.11
CA GLY A 92 9.61 -2.09 17.47
C GLY A 92 8.70 -3.27 17.86
N ASP A 93 8.18 -3.28 19.10
CA ASP A 93 7.29 -4.34 19.59
C ASP A 93 5.84 -4.17 19.11
N ILE A 94 5.50 -4.95 18.09
CA ILE A 94 4.16 -5.00 17.47
C ILE A 94 3.05 -5.56 18.39
N ARG A 95 3.38 -6.19 19.53
CA ARG A 95 2.38 -6.83 20.41
C ARG A 95 1.41 -5.85 21.08
N GLY A 96 1.77 -4.57 21.14
CA GLY A 96 0.93 -3.50 21.70
C GLY A 96 0.03 -2.77 20.71
N HIS A 97 0.20 -2.98 19.40
CA HIS A 97 -0.53 -2.23 18.37
C HIS A 97 -1.96 -2.77 18.22
N LYS A 98 -2.96 -1.99 18.65
CA LYS A 98 -4.38 -2.34 18.47
C LYS A 98 -4.89 -1.85 17.12
N GLN A 99 -5.96 -2.49 16.64
CA GLN A 99 -6.60 -2.11 15.38
C GLN A 99 -7.16 -0.68 15.40
N ASP A 100 -7.55 -0.16 16.57
CA ASP A 100 -8.01 1.22 16.74
C ASP A 100 -6.89 2.25 16.62
N ASP A 101 -5.63 1.81 16.67
CA ASP A 101 -4.45 2.66 16.45
C ASP A 101 -4.11 2.78 14.96
N TRP A 102 -4.82 2.07 14.09
CA TRP A 102 -4.57 2.11 12.64
C TRP A 102 -4.82 3.50 12.10
N GLN A 103 -3.76 4.12 11.61
CA GLN A 103 -3.81 5.46 11.01
C GLN A 103 -4.76 5.48 9.81
N VAL A 104 -4.91 4.37 9.07
CA VAL A 104 -5.87 4.27 7.96
C VAL A 104 -7.31 4.28 8.43
N LEU A 105 -7.63 3.72 9.60
CA LEU A 105 -8.96 3.79 10.19
C LEU A 105 -9.32 5.26 10.49
N LYS A 106 -8.41 5.98 11.14
CA LYS A 106 -8.58 7.41 11.44
C LYS A 106 -8.71 8.24 10.16
N ALA A 107 -7.86 7.97 9.17
CA ALA A 107 -7.87 8.64 7.88
C ALA A 107 -9.16 8.39 7.07
N SER A 108 -9.82 7.24 7.26
CA SER A 108 -11.07 6.91 6.58
C SER A 108 -12.29 7.68 7.11
N GLY A 109 -12.22 8.19 8.35
CA GLY A 109 -13.37 8.78 9.04
C GLY A 109 -14.39 7.76 9.58
N ALA A 110 -14.14 6.45 9.44
CA ALA A 110 -14.99 5.42 10.02
C ALA A 110 -15.01 5.51 11.56
N LYS A 111 -16.17 5.26 12.17
CA LYS A 111 -16.33 5.33 13.63
C LYS A 111 -15.82 4.09 14.36
N THR A 112 -15.75 2.95 13.66
CA THR A 112 -15.34 1.66 14.22
C THR A 112 -14.53 0.87 13.20
N GLY A 113 -13.63 0.00 13.68
CA GLY A 113 -12.91 -0.94 12.82
C GLY A 113 -13.83 -1.88 12.02
N ARG A 114 -14.99 -2.24 12.59
CA ARG A 114 -16.01 -3.03 11.88
C ARG A 114 -16.56 -2.29 10.67
N GLN A 115 -17.03 -1.05 10.86
CA GLN A 115 -17.53 -0.22 9.76
C GLN A 115 -16.47 -0.01 8.68
N PHE A 116 -15.20 0.19 9.08
CA PHE A 116 -14.11 0.31 8.14
C PHE A 116 -13.94 -0.96 7.29
N ASN A 117 -13.89 -2.13 7.93
CA ASN A 117 -13.66 -3.39 7.23
C ASN A 117 -14.84 -3.77 6.31
N GLU A 118 -16.09 -3.51 6.70
CA GLU A 118 -17.28 -3.83 5.89
C GLU A 118 -17.38 -2.94 4.64
N ASN A 119 -16.88 -1.71 4.70
CA ASN A 119 -16.98 -0.71 3.62
C ASN A 119 -15.66 -0.45 2.87
N SER A 120 -14.65 -1.32 3.05
CA SER A 120 -13.35 -1.19 2.39
C SER A 120 -13.07 -2.32 1.41
N LEU A 121 -12.68 -1.93 0.20
CA LEU A 121 -11.79 -2.74 -0.63
C LEU A 121 -10.35 -2.60 -0.14
N TYR A 122 -9.59 -3.67 -0.22
CA TYR A 122 -8.22 -3.78 0.28
C TYR A 122 -7.31 -4.44 -0.73
N MET A 123 -6.25 -3.73 -1.07
CA MET A 123 -5.21 -4.16 -1.97
C MET A 123 -3.90 -4.32 -1.20
N VAL A 124 -3.30 -5.50 -1.31
CA VAL A 124 -1.90 -5.71 -0.96
C VAL A 124 -1.06 -5.39 -2.18
N ILE A 125 -0.03 -4.57 -1.99
CA ILE A 125 0.93 -4.17 -3.02
C ILE A 125 2.31 -4.55 -2.54
N GLU A 126 3.01 -5.41 -3.27
CA GLU A 126 4.31 -5.92 -2.85
C GLU A 126 5.25 -6.02 -4.04
N THR A 127 6.50 -5.63 -3.86
CA THR A 127 7.51 -5.88 -4.88
C THR A 127 7.88 -7.37 -4.88
N ILE A 128 8.14 -7.95 -6.05
CA ILE A 128 8.64 -9.32 -6.19
C ILE A 128 9.68 -9.30 -7.29
N ASN A 129 10.96 -9.44 -6.94
CA ASN A 129 12.05 -9.30 -7.91
C ASN A 129 11.95 -7.98 -8.70
N SER A 130 11.87 -8.00 -10.02
CA SER A 130 11.72 -6.81 -10.87
C SER A 130 10.26 -6.42 -11.14
N ALA A 131 9.32 -6.89 -10.33
CA ALA A 131 7.89 -6.70 -10.51
C ALA A 131 7.21 -6.10 -9.27
N ILE A 132 6.00 -5.58 -9.47
CA ILE A 132 5.07 -5.16 -8.43
C ILE A 132 3.81 -6.03 -8.59
N SER A 133 3.48 -6.75 -7.54
CA SER A 133 2.29 -7.58 -7.42
C SER A 133 1.19 -6.80 -6.72
N PHE A 134 -0.03 -6.92 -7.23
CA PHE A 134 -1.23 -6.29 -6.71
C PHE A 134 -2.27 -7.36 -6.44
N THR A 135 -2.82 -7.40 -5.22
CA THR A 135 -3.85 -8.37 -4.81
C THR A 135 -4.99 -7.64 -4.13
N MET A 136 -6.13 -7.52 -4.83
CA MET A 136 -7.33 -6.80 -4.37
C MET A 136 -8.43 -7.76 -3.91
N ARG A 137 -9.02 -7.46 -2.75
CA ARG A 137 -10.15 -8.19 -2.17
C ARG A 137 -11.00 -7.29 -1.26
N TYR A 138 -12.17 -7.75 -0.86
CA TYR A 138 -12.88 -7.14 0.27
C TYR A 138 -12.21 -7.53 1.59
N ARG A 139 -12.24 -6.62 2.58
CA ARG A 139 -11.65 -6.88 3.91
C ARG A 139 -12.42 -7.95 4.68
N VAL A 140 -13.73 -7.88 4.63
CA VAL A 140 -14.62 -8.93 5.10
C VAL A 140 -15.11 -9.67 3.86
N THR A 141 -14.75 -10.94 3.73
CA THR A 141 -15.22 -11.84 2.66
C THR A 141 -15.43 -13.22 3.25
N LEU A 142 -16.40 -13.96 2.71
CA LEU A 142 -16.66 -15.36 3.09
C LEU A 142 -15.60 -16.30 2.50
N GLU A 143 -14.99 -15.92 1.39
CA GLU A 143 -14.06 -16.74 0.61
C GLU A 143 -12.69 -16.04 0.45
N PRO A 144 -11.81 -16.10 1.47
CA PRO A 144 -10.56 -15.34 1.51
C PRO A 144 -9.54 -15.75 0.43
N SER A 145 -9.79 -16.85 -0.28
CA SER A 145 -8.97 -17.38 -1.36
C SER A 145 -9.17 -16.64 -2.68
N PHE A 146 -10.35 -16.07 -2.93
CA PHE A 146 -10.62 -15.32 -4.15
C PHE A 146 -10.08 -13.89 -4.05
N HIS A 147 -9.54 -13.38 -5.16
CA HIS A 147 -9.03 -12.02 -5.27
C HIS A 147 -8.87 -11.64 -6.74
N ALA A 148 -8.92 -10.34 -7.03
CA ALA A 148 -8.47 -9.82 -8.31
C ALA A 148 -6.97 -9.49 -8.20
N GLY A 149 -6.16 -9.93 -9.16
CA GLY A 149 -4.71 -9.75 -9.11
C GLY A 149 -4.11 -9.23 -10.41
N ALA A 150 -2.97 -8.55 -10.31
CA ALA A 150 -2.16 -8.14 -11.45
C ALA A 150 -0.66 -8.12 -11.06
N ILE A 151 0.21 -8.26 -12.05
CA ILE A 151 1.66 -8.12 -11.90
C ILE A 151 2.15 -7.17 -12.99
N LEU A 152 2.89 -6.14 -12.58
CA LEU A 152 3.54 -5.19 -13.48
C LEU A 152 5.05 -5.24 -13.29
N SER A 153 5.83 -4.87 -14.30
CA SER A 153 7.25 -4.54 -14.09
C SER A 153 7.36 -3.34 -13.16
N ASN A 154 8.39 -3.29 -12.31
CA ASN A 154 8.67 -2.09 -11.50
C ASN A 154 9.24 -0.92 -12.33
N GLY A 155 9.49 -1.14 -13.63
CA GLY A 155 9.92 -0.13 -14.60
C GLY A 155 8.79 0.66 -15.27
N VAL A 156 7.51 0.32 -15.02
CA VAL A 156 6.38 1.01 -15.65
C VAL A 156 6.21 2.43 -15.12
N GLU A 157 5.53 3.27 -15.90
CA GLU A 157 5.13 4.62 -15.49
C GLU A 157 4.13 4.57 -14.33
N HIS A 158 4.13 5.61 -13.49
CA HIS A 158 3.16 5.75 -12.41
C HIS A 158 1.72 5.71 -12.91
N GLU A 159 1.42 6.33 -14.05
CA GLU A 159 0.10 6.27 -14.68
C GLU A 159 -0.37 4.82 -14.92
N GLN A 160 0.53 3.95 -15.41
CA GLN A 160 0.19 2.55 -15.68
C GLN A 160 -0.14 1.76 -14.39
N ILE A 161 0.48 2.13 -13.26
CA ILE A 161 0.13 1.61 -11.94
C ILE A 161 -1.28 2.05 -11.56
N GLY A 162 -1.60 3.34 -11.67
CA GLY A 162 -2.94 3.88 -11.37
C GLY A 162 -4.06 3.25 -12.21
N ILE A 163 -3.84 3.12 -13.52
CA ILE A 163 -4.77 2.43 -14.43
C ILE A 163 -5.03 1.00 -13.95
N THR A 164 -3.98 0.29 -13.53
CA THR A 164 -4.08 -1.08 -13.04
C THR A 164 -4.89 -1.15 -11.75
N VAL A 165 -4.67 -0.21 -10.82
CA VAL A 165 -5.47 -0.11 -9.59
C VAL A 165 -6.96 0.05 -9.91
N ARG A 166 -7.31 0.95 -10.83
CA ARG A 166 -8.72 1.15 -11.22
C ARG A 166 -9.33 -0.08 -11.86
N ARG A 167 -8.58 -0.78 -12.72
CA ARG A 167 -9.02 -2.05 -13.32
C ARG A 167 -9.27 -3.12 -12.27
N LEU A 168 -8.40 -3.23 -11.26
CA LEU A 168 -8.57 -4.17 -10.15
C LEU A 168 -9.76 -3.82 -9.25
N VAL A 169 -10.02 -2.53 -9.00
CA VAL A 169 -11.24 -2.08 -8.31
C VAL A 169 -12.49 -2.51 -9.08
N ALA A 170 -12.51 -2.28 -10.40
CA ALA A 170 -13.63 -2.69 -11.24
C ALA A 170 -13.82 -4.23 -11.23
N ALA A 171 -12.73 -4.99 -11.34
CA ALA A 171 -12.74 -6.45 -11.28
C ALA A 171 -13.26 -6.96 -9.92
N ALA A 172 -12.78 -6.40 -8.81
CA ALA A 172 -13.23 -6.79 -7.47
C ALA A 172 -14.73 -6.51 -7.26
N ARG A 173 -15.23 -5.38 -7.77
CA ARG A 173 -16.67 -5.06 -7.76
C ARG A 173 -17.47 -6.04 -8.61
N ALA A 174 -16.95 -6.44 -9.77
CA ALA A 174 -17.62 -7.42 -10.63
C ALA A 174 -17.73 -8.79 -9.94
N LEU A 175 -16.66 -9.24 -9.27
CA LEU A 175 -16.68 -10.47 -8.48
C LEU A 175 -17.69 -10.42 -7.33
N ARG A 176 -17.81 -9.29 -6.62
CA ARG A 176 -18.82 -9.13 -5.56
C ARG A 176 -20.25 -9.16 -6.10
N LYS A 177 -20.49 -8.57 -7.27
CA LYS A 177 -21.81 -8.65 -7.95
C LYS A 177 -22.17 -10.07 -8.39
N ALA A 178 -21.18 -10.94 -8.54
CA ALA A 178 -21.37 -12.34 -8.90
C ALA A 178 -21.46 -13.27 -7.67
N ASP A 179 -21.55 -12.72 -6.45
CA ASP A 179 -21.57 -13.45 -5.18
C ASP A 179 -20.36 -14.38 -4.97
N ILE A 180 -19.19 -13.98 -5.49
CA ILE A 180 -17.91 -14.68 -5.31
C ILE A 180 -17.15 -14.16 -4.06
N PHE A 181 -17.63 -13.08 -3.43
CA PHE A 181 -17.02 -12.44 -2.26
C PHE A 181 -17.92 -12.36 -1.03
#